data_AF-A0A6H1Q5Q8-F1
#
_entry.id   AF-A0A6H1Q5Q8-F1
#
_cell.length_a   1.000
_cell.length_b   1.000
_cell.length_c   1.000
_cell.angle_alpha   90.00
_cell.angle_beta   90.00
_cell.angle_gamma   90.00
#
_symmetry.space_group_name_H-M   'P 1'
#
loop_
_entity.id
_entity.type
_entity.pdbx_description
1 polymer ?
#
loop_
_entity_poly.entity_id
_entity_poly.type
_entity_poly.pdbx_seq_one_letter_code
_entity_poly.pdbx_strand_id
1 'polypeptide(L)'
;MSDIPHNLPIDSKVQRLKRRYQGLSRVAAAINDLYIYGVYPSNFPNLTVVLEQAKDHCKELIKETKKEIAFVENPNGLYDLVYDEIIEDADKAKDEPNE
;
A
#
# COMPACT_ATOMS: atom_id res chain seq x y z
N MET A 1 -22.60 11.71 39.36
CA MET A 1 -21.64 10.97 38.52
C MET A 1 -22.13 11.10 37.10
N SER A 2 -21.33 11.66 36.20
CA SER A 2 -21.71 11.82 34.79
C SER A 2 -21.77 10.45 34.12
N ASP A 3 -22.96 10.05 33.67
CA ASP A 3 -23.18 8.87 32.82
C ASP A 3 -22.51 9.09 31.45
N ILE A 4 -21.20 8.90 31.41
CA ILE A 4 -20.45 8.81 30.17
C ILE A 4 -20.71 7.40 29.64
N PRO A 5 -21.36 7.21 28.48
CA PRO A 5 -21.53 5.89 27.90
C PRO A 5 -20.16 5.23 27.69
N HIS A 6 -19.85 4.19 28.47
CA HIS A 6 -18.59 3.44 28.41
C HIS A 6 -18.52 2.47 27.21
N ASN A 7 -19.54 2.46 26.35
CA ASN A 7 -19.58 1.68 25.11
C ASN A 7 -19.23 2.54 23.90
N LEU A 8 -18.12 3.27 23.96
CA LEU A 8 -17.48 3.72 22.72
C LEU A 8 -17.01 2.45 21.99
N PRO A 9 -17.26 2.30 20.68
CA PRO A 9 -16.67 1.20 19.93
C PRO A 9 -15.16 1.33 20.09
N ILE A 10 -14.56 0.43 20.87
CA ILE A 10 -13.12 0.39 21.10
C ILE A 10 -12.51 0.23 19.71
N ASP A 11 -11.93 1.32 19.19
CA ASP A 11 -11.32 1.35 17.87
C ASP A 11 -10.20 0.31 17.88
N SER A 12 -10.51 -0.87 17.34
CA SER A 12 -9.63 -2.02 17.49
C SER A 12 -8.34 -1.71 16.75
N LYS A 13 -7.20 -2.19 17.26
CA LYS A 13 -5.91 -1.97 16.58
C LYS A 13 -6.03 -2.33 15.09
N VAL A 14 -6.68 -3.45 14.77
CA VAL A 14 -6.97 -3.89 13.39
C VAL A 14 -7.81 -2.87 12.60
N GLN A 15 -8.88 -2.31 13.18
CA GLN A 15 -9.69 -1.29 12.50
C GLN A 15 -8.87 -0.05 12.17
N ARG A 16 -8.00 0.40 13.08
CA ARG A 16 -7.07 1.51 12.82
C ARG A 16 -6.09 1.19 11.70
N LEU A 17 -5.52 0.00 11.69
CA LEU A 17 -4.60 -0.46 10.64
C LEU A 17 -5.30 -0.49 9.27
N LYS A 18 -6.53 -1.02 9.20
CA LYS A 18 -7.33 -1.04 7.96
C LYS A 18 -7.65 0.37 7.46
N ARG A 19 -8.01 1.30 8.35
CA ARG A 19 -8.23 2.71 8.00
C ARG A 19 -6.96 3.38 7.49
N ARG A 20 -5.81 3.12 8.14
CA ARG A 20 -4.49 3.62 7.70
C ARG A 20 -4.15 3.12 6.31
N TYR A 21 -4.29 1.81 6.05
CA TYR A 21 -4.10 1.22 4.73
C TYR A 21 -4.97 1.91 3.66
N GLN A 22 -6.28 2.01 3.90
CA GLN A 22 -7.19 2.65 2.96
C GLN A 22 -6.85 4.13 2.71
N GLY A 23 -6.48 4.88 3.76
CA GLY A 23 -6.08 6.27 3.63
C GLY A 23 -4.84 6.45 2.76
N LEU A 24 -3.79 5.69 3.04
CA LEU A 24 -2.53 5.76 2.28
C LEU A 24 -2.73 5.32 0.81
N SER A 25 -3.54 4.28 0.56
CA SER A 25 -3.86 3.85 -0.81
C SER A 25 -4.57 4.94 -1.61
N ARG A 26 -5.48 5.70 -0.99
CA ARG A 26 -6.15 6.83 -1.64
C ARG A 26 -5.17 7.96 -1.96
N VAL A 27 -4.23 8.26 -1.06
CA VAL A 27 -3.21 9.29 -1.31
C VAL A 27 -2.33 8.90 -2.50
N ALA A 28 -1.85 7.66 -2.55
CA ALA A 28 -1.04 7.18 -3.66
C ALA A 28 -1.79 7.21 -5.00
N ALA A 29 -3.08 6.87 -5.01
CA ALA A 29 -3.94 6.97 -6.19
C ALA A 29 -4.15 8.43 -6.62
N ALA A 30 -4.49 9.31 -5.66
CA ALA A 30 -4.71 10.72 -5.94
C ALA A 30 -3.48 11.41 -6.56
N ILE A 31 -2.27 11.03 -6.14
CA ILE A 31 -1.02 11.52 -6.75
C ILE A 31 -0.95 11.13 -8.23
N ASN A 32 -1.33 9.90 -8.59
CA ASN A 32 -1.33 9.47 -9.99
C ASN A 32 -2.44 10.20 -10.79
N ASP A 33 -3.60 10.46 -10.18
CA ASP A 33 -4.72 11.15 -10.84
C ASP A 33 -4.40 12.60 -11.23
N LEU A 34 -3.38 13.21 -10.62
CA LEU A 34 -2.91 14.56 -10.97
C LEU A 34 -2.52 14.70 -12.45
N TYR A 35 -2.10 13.61 -13.09
CA TYR A 35 -1.85 13.58 -14.54
C TYR A 35 -3.13 13.85 -15.36
N ILE A 36 -4.29 13.42 -14.89
CA ILE A 36 -5.59 13.68 -15.56
C ILE A 36 -5.97 15.15 -15.42
N TYR A 37 -5.53 15.81 -14.34
CA TYR A 37 -5.74 17.24 -14.09
C TYR A 37 -4.65 18.13 -14.70
N GLY A 38 -3.78 17.57 -15.55
CA GLY A 38 -2.78 18.33 -16.27
C GLY A 38 -1.53 18.68 -15.45
N VAL A 39 -1.29 18.02 -14.32
CA VAL A 39 -0.06 18.19 -13.54
C VAL A 39 0.96 17.17 -14.02
N TYR A 40 2.01 17.65 -14.69
CA TYR A 40 3.05 16.83 -15.31
C TYR A 40 4.44 17.29 -14.86
N PRO A 41 5.48 16.45 -15.03
CA PRO A 41 6.84 16.87 -14.78
C PRO A 41 7.30 18.06 -15.64
N SER A 42 6.70 18.24 -16.82
CA SER A 42 7.06 19.33 -17.74
C SER A 42 6.60 20.71 -17.27
N ASN A 43 5.46 20.81 -16.59
CA ASN A 43 4.90 22.09 -16.12
C ASN A 43 5.07 22.32 -14.62
N PHE A 44 5.19 21.26 -13.81
CA PHE A 44 5.41 21.35 -12.36
C PHE A 44 6.55 20.43 -11.87
N PRO A 45 7.78 20.55 -12.40
CA PRO A 45 8.88 19.60 -12.15
C PRO A 45 9.18 19.38 -10.66
N ASN A 46 9.35 20.47 -9.90
CA ASN A 46 9.66 20.40 -8.47
C ASN A 46 8.53 19.74 -7.66
N LEU A 47 7.27 20.01 -8.03
CA LEU A 47 6.11 19.43 -7.36
C LEU A 47 6.02 17.93 -7.64
N THR A 48 6.15 17.51 -8.90
CA THR A 48 6.11 16.08 -9.26
C THR A 48 7.23 15.28 -8.61
N VAL A 49 8.43 15.85 -8.44
CA VAL A 49 9.53 15.17 -7.73
C VAL A 49 9.14 14.90 -6.27
N VAL A 50 8.64 15.90 -5.56
CA VAL A 50 8.23 15.75 -4.16
C VAL A 50 7.03 14.79 -4.02
N LEU A 51 6.08 14.86 -4.96
CA LEU A 51 4.92 13.97 -4.97
C LEU A 51 5.30 12.51 -5.23
N GLU A 52 6.27 12.24 -6.11
CA GLU A 52 6.77 10.87 -6.31
C GLU A 52 7.48 10.34 -5.06
N GLN A 53 8.32 11.15 -4.41
CA GLN A 53 8.93 10.77 -3.12
C GLN A 53 7.88 10.48 -2.05
N ALA A 54 6.86 11.34 -1.93
CA ALA A 54 5.75 11.13 -1.01
C ALA A 54 4.96 9.86 -1.35
N LYS A 55 4.75 9.56 -2.64
CA LYS A 55 4.09 8.34 -3.11
C LYS A 55 4.88 7.10 -2.72
N ASP A 56 6.19 7.13 -2.86
CA ASP A 56 7.05 6.00 -2.50
C ASP A 56 7.04 5.73 -1.00
N HIS A 57 7.12 6.76 -0.16
CA HIS A 57 6.91 6.62 1.28
C HIS A 57 5.52 6.07 1.64
N CYS A 58 4.47 6.49 0.93
CA CYS A 58 3.14 5.93 1.12
C CYS A 58 3.11 4.42 0.78
N LYS A 59 3.78 3.99 -0.29
CA LYS A 59 3.86 2.56 -0.67
C LYS A 59 4.60 1.73 0.38
N GLU A 60 5.69 2.26 0.96
CA GLU A 60 6.44 1.60 2.04
C GLU A 60 5.54 1.38 3.27
N LEU A 61 4.89 2.45 3.75
CA LEU A 61 3.96 2.38 4.89
C LEU A 61 2.75 1.48 4.62
N ILE A 62 2.28 1.41 3.37
CA ILE A 62 1.24 0.46 2.94
C ILE A 62 1.73 -0.98 3.11
N LYS A 63 2.94 -1.31 2.63
CA LYS A 63 3.53 -2.65 2.75
C LYS A 63 3.68 -3.04 4.22
N GLU A 64 4.20 -2.15 5.05
CA GLU A 64 4.34 -2.37 6.50
C GLU A 64 2.98 -2.56 7.18
N THR A 65 2.00 -1.73 6.83
CA THR A 65 0.65 -1.86 7.40
C THR A 65 -0.01 -3.17 7.01
N LYS A 66 0.17 -3.64 5.76
CA LYS A 66 -0.33 -4.98 5.35
C LYS A 66 0.31 -6.09 6.17
N LYS A 67 1.63 -6.03 6.39
CA LYS A 67 2.34 -7.00 7.26
C LYS A 67 1.81 -6.97 8.69
N GLU A 68 1.57 -5.78 9.24
CA GLU A 68 1.04 -5.62 10.59
C GLU A 68 -0.40 -6.15 10.72
N ILE A 69 -1.26 -5.94 9.72
CA ILE A 69 -2.62 -6.51 9.68
C ILE A 69 -2.53 -8.04 9.63
N ALA A 70 -1.71 -8.60 8.74
CA ALA A 70 -1.55 -10.05 8.62
C ALA A 70 -1.07 -10.69 9.93
N PHE A 71 -0.11 -10.06 10.61
CA PHE A 71 0.39 -10.52 11.90
C PHE A 71 -0.69 -10.54 13.00
N VAL A 72 -1.55 -9.51 13.04
CA VAL A 72 -2.61 -9.41 14.06
C VAL A 72 -3.79 -10.33 13.75
N GLU A 73 -4.15 -10.51 12.48
CA GLU A 73 -5.32 -11.31 12.08
C GLU A 73 -5.00 -12.81 11.97
N ASN A 74 -3.80 -13.19 11.54
CA ASN A 74 -3.37 -14.58 11.40
C ASN A 74 -1.91 -14.76 11.86
N PRO A 75 -1.67 -14.88 13.19
CA PRO A 75 -0.32 -15.07 13.73
C PRO A 75 0.40 -16.29 13.15
N ASN A 76 -0.36 -17.33 12.76
CA ASN A 76 0.17 -18.60 12.25
C ASN A 76 0.33 -18.64 10.71
N GLY A 77 -0.20 -17.65 9.98
CA GLY A 77 -0.16 -17.59 8.51
C GLY A 77 1.05 -16.83 7.94
N LEU A 78 1.94 -16.34 8.81
CA LEU A 78 3.08 -15.49 8.45
C LEU A 78 4.09 -16.16 7.51
N TYR A 79 4.14 -17.50 7.47
CA TYR A 79 5.08 -18.24 6.62
C TYR A 79 4.76 -18.15 5.13
N ASP A 80 3.49 -17.97 4.76
CA ASP A 80 3.02 -18.06 3.37
C ASP A 80 3.15 -16.73 2.60
N LEU A 81 3.29 -15.61 3.32
CA LEU A 81 3.32 -14.25 2.73
C LEU A 81 4.71 -13.58 2.76
N VAL A 82 5.66 -14.18 3.47
CA VAL A 82 7.02 -13.61 3.68
C VAL A 82 8.08 -14.33 2.84
N TYR A 83 7.83 -15.58 2.42
CA TYR A 83 8.71 -16.32 1.52
C TYR A 83 8.20 -16.22 0.09
N ASP A 84 8.67 -15.19 -0.62
CA ASP A 84 8.84 -15.11 -2.06
C ASP A 84 8.26 -16.30 -2.88
N GLU A 85 7.02 -16.17 -3.38
CA GLU A 85 6.82 -16.60 -4.75
C GLU A 85 7.62 -15.63 -5.62
N ILE A 86 8.87 -16.00 -5.88
CA ILE A 86 9.61 -15.54 -7.04
C ILE A 86 8.74 -15.93 -8.22
N ILE A 87 7.91 -15.01 -8.71
CA ILE A 87 7.23 -15.18 -9.99
C ILE A 87 8.36 -15.15 -11.01
N GLU A 88 8.76 -16.32 -11.49
CA GLU A 88 9.66 -16.41 -12.63
C GLU A 88 9.03 -15.63 -13.80
N ASP A 89 9.76 -14.67 -14.36
CA ASP A 89 9.32 -13.90 -15.51
C ASP A 89 8.91 -14.86 -16.64
N ALA A 90 7.61 -14.93 -16.92
CA ALA A 90 7.00 -15.85 -17.86
C ALA A 90 7.43 -15.64 -19.33
N ASP A 91 8.26 -14.63 -19.60
CA ASP A 91 8.71 -14.24 -20.94
C ASP A 91 10.05 -14.88 -21.37
N LYS A 92 10.71 -15.69 -20.54
CA LYS A 92 11.99 -16.34 -20.91
C LYS A 92 11.88 -17.60 -21.78
N ALA A 93 10.68 -18.04 -22.16
CA ALA A 93 10.46 -19.35 -22.79
C ALA A 93 10.15 -19.33 -24.30
N LYS A 94 10.62 -18.34 -25.08
CA LYS A 94 10.25 -18.24 -26.51
C LYS A 94 11.34 -17.91 -27.52
N ASP A 95 12.60 -18.24 -27.26
CA ASP A 95 13.64 -18.18 -28.30
C ASP A 95 14.49 -19.45 -28.36
N GLU A 96 13.90 -20.55 -28.81
CA GLU A 96 14.65 -21.62 -29.51
C GLU A 96 13.81 -22.15 -30.69
N PRO A 97 14.14 -21.81 -31.95
CA PRO A 97 13.66 -22.57 -33.09
C PRO A 97 14.48 -23.87 -33.21
N ASN A 98 13.76 -24.99 -33.16
CA ASN A 98 14.25 -26.34 -33.48
C ASN A 98 14.93 -26.39 -34.87
N GLU A 99 15.94 -27.26 -34.95
CA GLU A 99 16.68 -27.80 -36.12
C GLU A 99 15.96 -27.73 -37.49
#